data_AF-A0AAE1D6Y1-F1
#
_entry.id   AF-A0AAE1D6Y1-F1
#
_cell.length_a   1.000
_cell.length_b   1.000
_cell.length_c   1.000
_cell.angle_alpha   90.00
_cell.angle_beta   90.00
_cell.angle_gamma   90.00
#
_symmetry.space_group_name_H-M   'P 1'
#
loop_
_entity.id
_entity.type
_entity.pdbx_description
1 polymer ?
#
loop_
_entity_poly.entity_id
_entity_poly.type
_entity_poly.pdbx_seq_one_letter_code
_entity_poly.pdbx_strand_id
1 'polypeptide(L)'
;MSCYFCKDKEAECYHYNVSPACPKGFYGNECKDKCANCVGNSSCNAETGICAQGCADGWDGELCDRRCEADRYGANCRHICGFCQRGTCDHVTGECYGGCAKGYYGPSCKTGEFSWRYPLPWPALIVTSRAEAISDHLSTYVSSTYVSLLF
;
A
#
# COMPACT_ATOMS: atom_id res chain seq x y z
N MET A 1 12.24 41.78 5.30
CA MET A 1 10.87 41.39 5.69
C MET A 1 10.87 39.89 5.99
N SER A 2 10.49 39.35 7.13
CA SER A 2 10.02 39.91 8.40
C SER A 2 10.05 38.78 9.45
N CYS A 3 10.53 39.06 10.67
CA CYS A 3 10.28 38.22 11.85
C CYS A 3 9.44 39.04 12.84
N TYR A 4 8.31 38.51 13.27
CA TYR A 4 7.56 39.02 14.43
C TYR A 4 6.99 37.82 15.15
N PHE A 5 7.45 37.53 16.37
CA PHE A 5 6.70 36.96 17.50
C PHE A 5 7.67 36.84 18.68
N CYS A 6 7.46 37.64 19.74
CA CYS A 6 8.16 37.51 21.01
C CYS A 6 7.14 37.01 22.04
N LYS A 7 7.34 35.79 22.57
CA LYS A 7 6.65 35.34 23.78
C LYS A 7 7.53 35.74 24.97
N ASP A 8 7.04 36.71 25.73
CA ASP A 8 7.40 36.97 27.14
C ASP A 8 8.89 37.10 27.49
N LYS A 9 9.40 38.35 27.43
CA LYS A 9 10.53 38.91 28.21
C LYS A 9 11.84 38.12 28.38
N GLU A 10 12.16 37.15 27.53
CA GLU A 10 13.52 36.62 27.37
C GLU A 10 13.97 36.77 25.91
N ALA A 11 15.18 37.28 25.73
CA ALA A 11 15.72 37.75 24.45
C ALA A 11 16.26 36.61 23.58
N GLU A 12 15.40 35.68 23.17
CA GLU A 12 15.77 34.64 22.22
C GLU A 12 15.08 34.84 20.87
N CYS A 13 15.79 35.51 19.95
CA CYS A 13 15.40 35.56 18.54
C CYS A 13 15.89 34.28 17.86
N TYR A 14 15.00 33.31 17.67
CA TYR A 14 15.28 32.20 16.76
C TYR A 14 15.18 32.70 15.33
N HIS A 15 16.30 32.68 14.61
CA HIS A 15 16.30 32.76 13.15
C HIS A 15 15.66 31.48 12.63
N TYR A 16 14.34 31.47 12.43
CA TYR A 16 13.76 30.47 11.56
C TYR A 16 14.18 30.86 10.14
N ASN A 17 15.03 30.03 9.53
CA ASN A 17 15.27 30.14 8.11
C ASN A 17 13.94 29.83 7.43
N VAL A 18 13.18 30.86 7.06
CA VAL A 18 12.19 30.73 5.98
C VAL A 18 13.03 30.44 4.75
N SER A 19 13.22 29.16 4.44
CA SER A 19 13.65 28.81 3.11
C SER A 19 12.61 29.43 2.16
N PRO A 20 13.00 30.32 1.23
CA PRO A 20 12.06 30.83 0.25
C PRO A 20 11.45 29.61 -0.46
N ALA A 21 10.13 29.47 -0.37
CA ALA A 21 9.44 28.29 -0.88
C ALA A 21 9.89 28.03 -2.32
N CYS A 22 10.38 26.82 -2.59
CA CYS A 22 10.87 26.47 -3.91
C CYS A 22 9.81 26.69 -4.99
N PRO A 23 10.21 27.04 -6.22
CA PRO A 23 9.30 27.04 -7.35
C PRO A 23 8.57 25.70 -7.45
N LYS A 24 7.32 25.72 -7.93
CA LYS A 24 6.55 24.49 -8.12
C LYS A 24 7.34 23.47 -8.93
N GLY A 25 7.42 22.24 -8.41
CA GLY A 25 8.18 21.15 -9.03
C GLY A 25 9.63 21.05 -8.60
N PHE A 26 10.08 21.85 -7.61
CA PHE A 26 11.44 21.78 -7.07
C PHE A 26 11.43 21.70 -5.53
N TYR A 27 12.48 21.11 -4.98
CA TYR A 27 12.71 20.99 -3.54
C TYR A 27 14.21 21.02 -3.19
N GLY A 28 14.51 21.02 -1.89
CA GLY A 28 15.85 20.93 -1.35
C GLY A 28 16.57 22.27 -1.24
N ASN A 29 17.83 22.22 -0.81
CA ASN A 29 18.65 23.43 -0.65
C ASN A 29 18.87 24.10 -2.01
N GLU A 30 18.58 25.39 -2.08
CA GLU A 30 18.64 26.18 -3.33
C GLU A 30 17.71 25.68 -4.45
N CYS A 31 16.74 24.80 -4.16
CA CYS A 31 15.75 24.29 -5.11
C CYS A 31 16.37 23.60 -6.34
N LYS A 32 17.46 22.86 -6.14
CA LYS A 32 18.17 22.15 -7.21
C LYS A 32 17.50 20.84 -7.60
N ASP A 33 16.79 20.22 -6.67
CA ASP A 33 16.16 18.92 -6.89
C ASP A 33 14.76 19.09 -7.44
N LYS A 34 14.37 18.23 -8.38
CA LYS A 34 13.03 18.26 -9.00
C LYS A 34 12.11 17.26 -8.31
N CYS A 35 10.88 17.67 -8.02
CA CYS A 35 9.83 16.73 -7.64
C CYS A 35 9.69 15.64 -8.71
N ALA A 36 9.56 14.39 -8.29
CA ALA A 36 9.29 13.29 -9.20
C ALA A 36 7.78 13.15 -9.46
N ASN A 37 7.22 11.94 -9.36
CA ASN A 37 5.88 11.64 -9.86
C ASN A 37 4.83 11.71 -8.75
N CYS A 38 4.47 12.91 -8.31
CA CYS A 38 3.37 13.11 -7.36
C CYS A 38 1.99 12.96 -8.01
N VAL A 39 1.00 12.50 -7.23
CA VAL A 39 -0.40 12.38 -7.69
C VAL A 39 -0.91 13.69 -8.30
N GLY A 40 -1.55 13.60 -9.47
CA GLY A 40 -2.19 14.72 -10.14
C GLY A 40 -1.21 15.84 -10.56
N ASN A 41 0.07 15.51 -10.76
CA ASN A 41 1.14 16.48 -11.03
C ASN A 41 1.22 17.58 -9.94
N SER A 42 0.87 17.21 -8.70
CA SER A 42 0.96 18.09 -7.55
C SER A 42 2.41 18.42 -7.22
N SER A 43 2.63 19.55 -6.53
CA SER A 43 3.97 19.90 -6.06
C SER A 43 4.31 19.09 -4.81
N CYS A 44 5.56 18.63 -4.73
CA CYS A 44 6.11 17.99 -3.55
C CYS A 44 6.45 19.03 -2.46
N ASN A 45 6.71 18.55 -1.24
CA ASN A 45 7.20 19.39 -0.16
C ASN A 45 8.53 20.06 -0.57
N ALA A 46 8.63 21.38 -0.42
CA ALA A 46 9.77 22.17 -0.88
C ALA A 46 11.08 21.90 -0.11
N GLU A 47 11.01 21.34 1.10
CA GLU A 47 12.18 20.99 1.90
C GLU A 47 12.56 19.52 1.70
N THR A 48 11.59 18.61 1.76
CA THR A 48 11.86 17.16 1.80
C THR A 48 11.69 16.45 0.46
N GLY A 49 10.99 17.04 -0.51
CA GLY A 49 10.67 16.39 -1.78
C GLY A 49 9.53 15.38 -1.71
N ILE A 50 8.92 15.18 -0.54
CA ILE A 50 7.87 14.18 -0.32
C ILE A 50 6.53 14.67 -0.91
N CYS A 51 5.85 13.79 -1.65
CA CYS A 51 4.52 14.07 -2.19
C CYS A 51 3.44 13.89 -1.09
N ALA A 52 2.75 14.98 -0.71
CA ALA A 52 1.75 14.95 0.36
C ALA A 52 0.56 14.01 0.09
N GLN A 53 0.23 13.78 -1.19
CA GLN A 53 -0.86 12.89 -1.63
C GLN A 53 -0.34 11.52 -2.12
N GLY A 54 0.95 11.24 -1.91
CA GLY A 54 1.62 10.04 -2.43
C GLY A 54 1.97 10.12 -3.91
N CYS A 55 2.32 8.96 -4.46
CA CYS A 55 2.84 8.82 -5.82
C CYS A 55 1.74 8.60 -6.87
N ALA A 56 1.97 9.13 -8.06
CA ALA A 56 1.15 8.89 -9.24
C ALA A 56 1.12 7.41 -9.61
N ASP A 57 0.16 7.03 -10.45
CA ASP A 57 0.03 5.66 -10.91
C ASP A 57 1.31 5.18 -11.60
N GLY A 58 1.77 4.00 -11.19
CA GLY A 58 2.99 3.42 -11.74
C GLY A 58 4.29 3.84 -11.06
N TRP A 59 4.21 4.59 -9.97
CA TRP A 59 5.37 5.05 -9.20
C TRP A 59 5.21 4.78 -7.70
N ASP A 60 6.33 4.53 -7.02
CA ASP A 60 6.48 4.42 -5.58
C ASP A 60 7.84 4.99 -5.11
N GLY A 61 8.18 4.72 -3.84
CA GLY A 61 9.30 5.34 -3.15
C GLY A 61 8.86 6.56 -2.36
N GLU A 62 9.70 6.99 -1.41
CA GLU A 62 9.42 8.16 -0.57
C GLU A 62 9.30 9.46 -1.38
N LEU A 63 10.06 9.53 -2.48
CA LEU A 63 10.10 10.67 -3.39
C LEU A 63 9.33 10.43 -4.69
N CYS A 64 8.67 9.27 -4.86
CA CYS A 64 7.95 8.89 -6.08
C CYS A 64 8.83 8.85 -7.35
N ASP A 65 10.08 8.44 -7.16
CA ASP A 65 11.14 8.35 -8.16
C ASP A 65 11.36 6.93 -8.69
N ARG A 66 10.74 5.93 -8.05
CA ARG A 66 10.85 4.53 -8.46
C ARG A 66 9.61 4.09 -9.22
N ARG A 67 9.82 3.44 -10.37
CA ARG A 67 8.75 2.81 -11.15
C ARG A 67 8.30 1.54 -10.43
N CYS A 68 7.00 1.21 -10.49
CA CYS A 68 6.54 -0.07 -9.95
C CYS A 68 7.29 -1.26 -10.55
N GLU A 69 7.52 -2.24 -9.68
CA GLU A 69 7.98 -3.57 -10.06
C GLU A 69 7.03 -4.23 -11.06
N ALA A 70 7.55 -5.17 -11.85
CA ALA A 70 6.83 -5.79 -12.95
C ALA A 70 5.53 -6.51 -12.55
N ASP A 71 5.39 -6.89 -11.28
CA ASP A 71 4.25 -7.58 -10.70
C ASP A 71 3.24 -6.63 -10.00
N ARG A 72 3.47 -5.31 -10.06
CA ARG A 72 2.66 -4.30 -9.38
C ARG A 72 2.29 -3.12 -10.26
N TYR A 73 1.20 -2.45 -9.89
CA TYR A 73 0.70 -1.29 -10.61
C TYR A 73 -0.12 -0.32 -9.75
N GLY A 74 -0.46 0.83 -10.35
CA GLY A 74 -1.29 1.89 -9.77
C GLY A 74 -0.55 2.78 -8.77
N ALA A 75 -1.29 3.67 -8.11
CA ALA A 75 -0.72 4.64 -7.17
C ALA A 75 0.04 3.97 -6.03
N ASN A 76 1.31 4.33 -5.84
CA ASN A 76 2.20 3.74 -4.85
C ASN A 76 2.35 2.21 -5.01
N CYS A 77 2.15 1.68 -6.22
CA CYS A 77 2.30 0.25 -6.53
C CYS A 77 1.51 -0.68 -5.60
N ARG A 78 0.32 -0.22 -5.19
CA ARG A 78 -0.53 -0.92 -4.21
C ARG A 78 -1.30 -2.09 -4.79
N HIS A 79 -1.40 -2.19 -6.11
CA HIS A 79 -2.11 -3.27 -6.77
C HIS A 79 -1.14 -4.30 -7.33
N ILE A 80 -1.50 -5.57 -7.21
CA ILE A 80 -0.75 -6.70 -7.78
C ILE A 80 -1.36 -7.03 -9.14
N CYS A 81 -0.50 -7.31 -10.12
CA CYS A 81 -0.91 -7.80 -11.44
C CYS A 81 -1.77 -9.07 -11.33
N GLY A 82 -2.65 -9.30 -12.30
CA GLY A 82 -3.33 -10.59 -12.43
C GLY A 82 -2.42 -11.64 -13.07
N PHE A 83 -3.03 -12.70 -13.58
CA PHE A 83 -2.31 -13.82 -14.17
C PHE A 83 -1.95 -13.54 -15.64
N CYS A 84 -1.03 -12.61 -15.87
CA CYS A 84 -0.51 -12.32 -17.21
C CYS A 84 0.41 -13.47 -17.70
N GLN A 85 0.44 -13.77 -19.00
CA GLN A 85 1.27 -14.87 -19.56
C GLN A 85 2.77 -14.77 -19.25
N ARG A 86 3.29 -13.55 -19.03
CA ARG A 86 4.70 -13.28 -18.72
C ARG A 86 4.91 -12.74 -17.30
N GLY A 87 3.87 -12.76 -16.46
CA GLY A 87 3.92 -12.20 -15.10
C GLY A 87 4.12 -10.69 -15.03
N THR A 88 4.15 -9.99 -16.16
CA THR A 88 4.30 -8.53 -16.23
C THR A 88 2.99 -7.89 -16.67
N CYS A 89 2.54 -6.89 -15.94
CA CYS A 89 1.45 -6.01 -16.36
C CYS A 89 1.93 -4.57 -16.53
N ASP A 90 1.11 -3.74 -17.15
CA ASP A 90 1.35 -2.29 -17.20
C ASP A 90 1.37 -1.70 -15.78
N HIS A 91 2.45 -1.00 -15.45
CA HIS A 91 2.62 -0.43 -14.11
C HIS A 91 1.60 0.68 -13.77
N VAL A 92 0.96 1.30 -14.77
CA VAL A 92 -0.05 2.35 -14.54
C VAL A 92 -1.43 1.70 -14.46
N THR A 93 -1.84 0.95 -15.48
CA THR A 93 -3.21 0.45 -15.64
C THR A 93 -3.43 -0.96 -15.08
N GLY A 94 -2.37 -1.75 -14.95
CA GLY A 94 -2.44 -3.16 -14.58
C GLY A 94 -2.85 -4.08 -15.74
N GLU A 95 -2.84 -3.60 -16.98
CA GLU A 95 -3.22 -4.36 -18.16
C GLU A 95 -2.13 -5.34 -18.60
N CYS A 96 -2.52 -6.54 -19.00
CA CYS A 96 -1.63 -7.58 -19.50
C CYS A 96 -1.54 -7.53 -21.03
N TYR A 97 -0.60 -6.76 -21.59
CA TYR A 97 -0.42 -6.67 -23.06
C TYR A 97 -0.04 -8.01 -23.73
N GLY A 98 0.56 -8.93 -22.96
CA GLY A 98 0.87 -10.30 -23.43
C GLY A 98 -0.30 -11.28 -23.33
N GLY A 99 -1.50 -10.82 -22.94
CA GLY A 99 -2.63 -11.68 -22.70
C GLY A 99 -2.56 -12.47 -21.38
N CYS A 100 -3.57 -13.28 -21.15
CA CYS A 100 -3.77 -14.00 -19.89
C CYS A 100 -3.23 -15.43 -19.91
N ALA A 101 -2.80 -15.90 -18.75
CA ALA A 101 -2.58 -17.31 -18.51
C ALA A 101 -3.88 -18.11 -18.74
N LYS A 102 -3.74 -19.41 -19.04
CA LYS A 102 -4.87 -20.27 -19.38
C LYS A 102 -5.94 -20.26 -18.28
N GLY A 103 -7.18 -19.94 -18.64
CA GLY A 103 -8.32 -19.90 -17.73
C GLY A 103 -8.54 -18.56 -17.02
N TYR A 104 -7.72 -17.55 -17.31
CA TYR A 104 -7.93 -16.16 -16.91
C TYR A 104 -8.30 -15.29 -18.11
N TYR A 105 -9.04 -14.22 -17.87
CA TYR A 105 -9.56 -13.31 -18.88
C TYR A 105 -9.77 -11.90 -18.32
N GLY A 106 -10.08 -10.97 -19.23
CA GLY A 106 -10.16 -9.54 -18.97
C GLY A 106 -8.83 -8.82 -19.13
N PRO A 107 -8.82 -7.47 -19.17
CA PRO A 107 -7.63 -6.68 -19.46
C PRO A 107 -6.50 -6.87 -18.45
N SER A 108 -6.84 -7.06 -17.16
CA SER A 108 -5.87 -7.27 -16.08
C SER A 108 -5.69 -8.75 -15.70
N CYS A 109 -6.33 -9.68 -16.42
CA CYS A 109 -6.27 -11.12 -16.17
C CYS A 109 -6.56 -11.53 -14.71
N LYS A 110 -7.45 -10.79 -14.03
CA LYS A 110 -7.87 -11.05 -12.64
C LYS A 110 -9.09 -11.96 -12.56
N THR A 111 -9.87 -12.07 -13.62
CA THR A 111 -11.06 -12.91 -13.66
C THR A 111 -10.70 -14.27 -14.22
N GLY A 112 -10.98 -15.35 -13.51
CA GLY A 112 -10.69 -16.70 -13.98
C GLY A 112 -11.51 -17.77 -13.26
N GLU A 113 -11.70 -18.90 -13.92
CA GLU A 113 -12.55 -19.99 -13.43
C GLU A 113 -11.90 -20.88 -12.35
N PHE A 114 -10.69 -20.55 -11.90
CA PHE A 114 -9.94 -21.34 -10.92
C PHE A 114 -10.09 -20.88 -9.46
N SER A 115 -10.85 -19.81 -9.17
CA SER A 115 -11.06 -19.35 -7.79
C SER A 115 -11.92 -20.29 -6.92
N TRP A 116 -12.57 -21.30 -7.49
CA TRP A 116 -13.48 -22.20 -6.74
C TRP A 116 -13.31 -23.69 -7.04
N ARG A 117 -12.36 -24.10 -7.88
CA ARG A 117 -12.26 -25.50 -8.34
C ARG A 117 -11.06 -26.29 -7.85
N TYR A 118 -10.30 -25.73 -6.92
CA TYR A 118 -9.46 -26.51 -6.02
C TYR A 118 -10.03 -26.39 -4.60
N PRO A 119 -10.93 -27.31 -4.17
CA PRO A 119 -10.94 -27.65 -2.77
C PRO A 119 -9.52 -28.09 -2.42
N LEU A 120 -8.94 -27.40 -1.44
CA LEU A 120 -7.64 -27.67 -0.83
C LEU A 120 -7.31 -29.18 -0.86
N PRO A 121 -6.12 -29.61 -1.34
CA PRO A 121 -5.76 -31.01 -1.21
C PRO A 121 -5.51 -31.32 0.28
N TRP A 122 -6.43 -32.11 0.83
CA TRP A 122 -6.36 -32.92 2.08
C TRP A 122 -6.82 -32.25 3.38
N PRO A 123 -7.38 -33.06 4.31
CA PRO A 123 -8.72 -32.88 4.83
C PRO A 123 -8.82 -31.59 5.66
N ALA A 124 -9.84 -30.79 5.34
CA ALA A 124 -10.39 -29.89 6.34
C ALA A 124 -10.93 -30.78 7.47
N LEU A 125 -10.14 -30.96 8.53
CA LEU A 125 -10.69 -31.31 9.83
C LEU A 125 -11.65 -30.19 10.16
N ILE A 126 -12.94 -30.47 9.96
CA ILE A 126 -14.01 -29.63 10.47
C ILE A 126 -13.90 -29.77 11.99
N VAL A 127 -13.22 -28.82 12.63
CA VAL A 127 -13.43 -28.58 14.05
C VAL A 127 -14.85 -28.02 14.13
N THR A 128 -15.84 -28.90 14.32
CA THR A 128 -17.18 -28.48 14.71
C THR A 128 -17.08 -28.08 16.19
N SER A 129 -16.46 -26.94 16.49
CA SER A 129 -16.74 -26.29 17.76
C SER A 129 -18.19 -25.85 17.67
N ARG A 130 -19.10 -26.61 18.26
CA ARG A 130 -20.42 -26.05 18.57
C ARG A 130 -20.16 -24.91 19.53
N ALA A 131 -20.36 -23.69 19.06
CA ALA A 131 -20.58 -22.55 19.96
C ALA A 131 -21.98 -22.75 20.56
N GLU A 132 -22.05 -23.48 21.67
CA GLU A 132 -23.24 -23.41 22.51
C GLU A 132 -23.16 -22.10 23.28
N ALA A 133 -24.13 -21.22 23.03
CA ALA A 133 -24.33 -20.01 23.80
C ALA A 133 -24.74 -20.42 25.22
N ILE A 134 -23.80 -20.39 26.16
CA ILE A 134 -24.10 -20.54 27.58
C ILE A 134 -24.18 -19.13 28.15
N SER A 135 -25.41 -18.64 28.33
CA SER A 135 -25.66 -17.63 29.35
C SER A 135 -25.46 -18.33 30.69
N ASP A 136 -24.37 -18.05 31.38
CA ASP A 136 -24.40 -17.72 32.81
C ASP A 136 -22.99 -17.49 33.36
N HIS A 137 -22.92 -16.51 34.25
CA HIS A 137 -21.73 -16.09 34.98
C HIS A 137 -21.17 -17.25 35.82
N LEU A 138 -19.99 -17.79 35.45
CA LEU A 138 -18.83 -18.06 36.33
C LEU A 138 -17.75 -18.90 35.60
N SER A 139 -16.49 -18.52 35.81
CA SER A 139 -15.26 -19.15 35.33
C SER A 139 -15.20 -20.68 35.44
N THR A 140 -14.67 -21.36 34.41
CA THR A 140 -13.50 -22.27 34.48
C THR A 140 -13.23 -22.93 33.12
N TYR A 141 -12.06 -22.62 32.54
CA TYR A 141 -11.51 -23.35 31.40
C TYR A 141 -11.17 -24.79 31.83
N VAL A 142 -11.84 -25.78 31.25
CA VAL A 142 -11.40 -27.19 31.31
C VAL A 142 -11.26 -27.70 29.88
N SER A 143 -10.04 -27.65 29.35
CA SER A 143 -9.67 -28.28 28.09
C SER A 143 -9.67 -29.79 28.28
N SER A 144 -10.73 -30.47 27.86
CA SER A 144 -10.83 -31.93 27.90
C SER A 144 -10.83 -32.48 26.48
N THR A 145 -9.65 -32.81 25.97
CA THR A 145 -9.47 -33.56 24.71
C THR A 145 -9.62 -35.04 25.00
N TYR A 146 -10.76 -35.65 24.66
CA TYR A 146 -10.89 -37.10 24.61
C TYR A 146 -10.77 -37.58 23.16
N VAL A 147 -9.75 -38.38 22.88
CA VAL A 147 -9.59 -39.14 21.63
C VAL A 147 -10.24 -40.50 21.86
N SER A 148 -11.43 -40.73 21.29
CA SER A 148 -12.00 -42.07 21.20
C SER A 148 -11.66 -42.67 19.85
N LEU A 149 -10.75 -43.65 19.86
CA LEU A 149 -10.51 -44.57 18.75
C LEU A 149 -11.72 -45.50 18.63
N LEU A 150 -12.36 -45.55 17.46
CA LEU A 150 -13.26 -46.64 17.11
C LEU A 150 -12.57 -47.52 16.06
N PHE A 151 -12.53 -48.81 16.39
CA PHE A 151 -12.23 -49.93 15.49
C PHE A 151 -13.30 -50.05 14.41
#